data_AF-A0A8K1G7A6-F1
#
_entry.id   AF-A0A8K1G7A6-F1
#
_cell.length_a   1.000
_cell.length_b   1.000
_cell.length_c   1.000
_cell.angle_alpha   90.00
_cell.angle_beta   90.00
_cell.angle_gamma   90.00
#
_symmetry.space_group_name_H-M   'P 1'
#
loop_
_entity.id
_entity.type
_entity.pdbx_description
1 polymer ?
#
loop_
_entity_poly.entity_id
_entity_poly.type
_entity_poly.pdbx_seq_one_letter_code
_entity_poly.pdbx_strand_id
1 'polypeptide(L)'
;MGPCSPEDLDARPWDFQAEECALRASIERFNARRYDRAHGNPDFLPVDNCLQSVLGQRVDLPEDFQVNYDLWLEREVFSRPISWEELLQ
;
A
#
# COMPACT_ATOMS: atom_id res chain seq x y z
N MET A 1 1.45 42.70 -38.74
CA MET A 1 2.11 41.54 -38.14
C MET A 1 3.08 42.08 -37.11
N GLY A 2 2.73 42.02 -35.82
CA GLY A 2 3.67 42.37 -34.75
C GLY A 2 4.76 41.29 -34.67
N PRO A 3 6.03 41.64 -34.41
CA PRO A 3 7.08 40.65 -34.25
C PRO A 3 6.78 39.84 -32.99
N CYS A 4 6.81 38.52 -33.08
CA CYS A 4 6.81 37.66 -31.89
C CYS A 4 8.02 38.06 -31.03
N SER A 5 7.77 38.33 -29.74
CA SER A 5 8.82 38.58 -28.76
C SER A 5 9.73 37.34 -28.67
N PRO A 6 11.06 37.51 -28.61
CA PRO A 6 12.00 36.38 -28.51
C PRO A 6 11.91 35.62 -27.17
N GLU A 7 11.13 36.12 -26.20
CA GLU A 7 11.07 35.61 -24.84
C GLU A 7 10.32 34.27 -24.69
N ASP A 8 9.59 33.83 -25.71
CA ASP A 8 8.87 32.54 -25.67
C ASP A 8 9.77 31.32 -26.04
N LEU A 9 11.05 31.54 -26.41
CA LEU A 9 11.92 30.49 -26.99
C LEU A 9 13.22 30.20 -26.21
N ASP A 10 13.51 30.87 -25.10
CA ASP A 10 14.81 30.77 -24.42
C ASP A 10 14.78 29.88 -23.15
N ALA A 11 14.20 28.68 -23.25
CA ALA A 11 14.54 27.64 -22.28
C ALA A 11 16.02 27.30 -22.47
N ARG A 12 16.87 27.73 -21.55
CA ARG A 12 18.30 27.56 -21.72
C ARG A 12 18.66 26.10 -21.44
N PRO A 13 19.69 25.53 -22.08
CA PRO A 13 20.05 24.11 -21.88
C PRO A 13 20.26 23.70 -20.41
N TRP A 14 20.68 24.66 -19.58
CA TRP A 14 20.90 24.49 -18.14
C TRP A 14 19.61 24.48 -17.31
N ASP A 15 18.50 25.01 -17.81
CA ASP A 15 17.20 24.97 -17.12
C ASP A 15 16.65 23.54 -17.11
N PHE A 16 16.79 22.82 -18.23
CA PHE A 16 16.47 21.38 -18.30
C PHE A 16 17.34 20.55 -17.34
N GLN A 17 18.61 20.91 -17.17
CA GLN A 17 19.50 20.24 -16.21
C GLN A 17 19.10 20.54 -14.76
N ALA A 18 18.65 21.76 -14.46
CA ALA A 18 18.16 22.12 -13.15
C ALA A 18 16.86 21.39 -12.81
N GLU A 19 15.92 21.32 -13.76
CA GLU A 19 14.68 20.57 -13.62
C GLU A 19 14.93 19.05 -13.48
N GLU A 20 15.81 18.48 -14.30
CA GLU A 20 16.20 17.07 -14.20
C GLU A 20 16.84 16.77 -12.84
N CYS A 21 17.71 17.65 -12.35
CA CYS A 21 18.34 17.53 -11.05
C CYS A 21 17.31 17.58 -9.90
N ALA A 22 16.37 18.53 -9.96
CA ALA A 22 15.29 18.65 -8.99
C ALA A 22 14.37 17.40 -8.98
N LEU A 23 14.08 16.86 -10.17
CA LEU A 23 13.29 15.64 -10.31
C LEU A 23 14.04 14.43 -9.73
N ARG A 24 15.31 14.24 -10.09
CA ARG A 24 16.15 13.14 -9.60
C ARG A 24 16.24 13.17 -8.07
N ALA A 25 16.47 14.35 -7.48
CA ALA A 25 16.50 14.50 -6.02
C ALA A 25 15.14 14.19 -5.36
N SER A 26 14.03 14.53 -6.01
CA SER A 26 12.68 14.24 -5.50
C SER A 26 12.37 12.73 -5.54
N ILE A 27 12.77 12.05 -6.62
CA ILE A 27 12.63 10.60 -6.78
C ILE A 27 13.51 9.86 -5.75
N GLU A 28 14.76 10.26 -5.60
CA GLU A 28 15.67 9.66 -4.62
C GLU A 28 15.15 9.82 -3.19
N ARG A 29 14.65 11.01 -2.81
CA ARG A 29 14.01 11.22 -1.50
C ARG A 29 12.78 10.34 -1.30
N PHE A 30 11.95 10.18 -2.33
CA PHE A 30 10.78 9.29 -2.26
C PHE A 30 11.20 7.83 -2.09
N ASN A 31 12.14 7.36 -2.92
CA ASN A 31 12.63 6.00 -2.88
C ASN A 31 13.32 5.67 -1.56
N ALA A 32 14.12 6.58 -1.02
CA ALA A 32 14.71 6.43 0.30
C ALA A 32 13.63 6.26 1.38
N ARG A 33 12.60 7.11 1.41
CA ARG A 33 11.50 6.96 2.38
C ARG A 33 10.73 5.64 2.25
N ARG A 34 10.53 5.16 1.01
CA ARG A 34 9.66 4.01 0.71
C ARG A 34 10.39 2.67 0.79
N TYR A 35 11.63 2.62 0.34
CA TYR A 35 12.38 1.39 0.07
C TYR A 35 13.68 1.27 0.87
N ASP A 36 14.18 2.33 1.50
CA ASP A 36 15.33 2.21 2.40
C ASP A 36 14.92 1.48 3.68
N ARG A 37 15.40 0.24 3.83
CA ARG A 37 15.15 -0.60 5.00
C ARG A 37 15.75 -0.03 6.29
N ALA A 38 16.74 0.86 6.21
CA ALA A 38 17.39 1.44 7.38
C ALA A 38 16.55 2.57 8.04
N HIS A 39 15.68 3.23 7.26
CA HIS A 39 14.87 4.36 7.69
C HIS A 39 13.37 4.15 7.44
N GLY A 40 12.95 2.88 7.30
CA GLY A 40 11.61 2.50 6.89
C GLY A 40 10.55 3.16 7.78
N ASN A 41 9.77 4.07 7.20
CA ASN A 41 8.60 4.60 7.88
C ASN A 41 7.70 3.42 8.25
N PRO A 42 7.30 3.25 9.53
CA PRO A 42 6.37 2.19 9.93
C PRO A 42 5.07 2.18 9.11
N ASP A 43 4.60 3.32 8.63
CA ASP A 43 3.42 3.43 7.75
C ASP A 43 3.60 2.75 6.38
N PHE A 44 4.85 2.50 5.99
CA PHE A 44 5.21 1.88 4.70
C PHE A 44 5.72 0.45 4.82
N LEU A 45 5.74 -0.11 6.04
CA LEU A 45 6.01 -1.53 6.24
C LEU A 45 4.83 -2.37 5.73
N PRO A 46 5.08 -3.60 5.26
CA PRO A 46 4.00 -4.53 4.95
C PRO A 46 3.11 -4.69 6.17
N VAL A 47 1.81 -4.40 6.02
CA VAL A 47 0.81 -4.69 7.04
C VAL A 47 0.65 -6.21 7.14
N ASP A 48 0.47 -6.70 8.36
CA ASP A 48 0.07 -8.09 8.56
C ASP A 48 -1.35 -8.28 8.00
N ASN A 49 -1.47 -9.01 6.90
CA ASN A 49 -2.75 -9.33 6.27
C ASN A 49 -3.31 -10.68 6.75
N CYS A 50 -2.71 -11.30 7.77
CA CYS A 50 -3.29 -12.48 8.38
C CYS A 50 -4.60 -12.08 9.06
N LEU A 51 -5.74 -12.53 8.54
CA LEU A 51 -7.07 -12.22 9.07
C LEU A 51 -7.19 -12.46 10.59
N GLN A 52 -6.53 -13.51 11.09
CA GLN A 52 -6.51 -13.83 12.52
C GLN A 52 -5.73 -12.79 13.35
N SER A 53 -4.67 -12.21 12.78
CA SER A 53 -3.87 -11.14 13.40
C SER A 53 -4.57 -9.79 13.32
N VAL A 54 -5.22 -9.49 12.18
CA VAL A 54 -6.01 -8.26 11.95
C VAL A 54 -7.20 -8.16 12.89
N LEU A 55 -7.88 -9.28 13.17
CA LEU A 55 -8.97 -9.33 14.15
C LEU A 55 -8.47 -9.40 15.60
N GLY A 56 -7.14 -9.44 15.83
CA GLY A 56 -6.52 -9.45 17.15
C GLY A 56 -6.82 -10.69 18.00
N GLN A 57 -7.51 -11.69 17.45
CA GLN A 57 -7.95 -12.88 18.18
C GLN A 57 -7.11 -14.08 17.76
N ARG A 58 -6.27 -14.56 18.68
CA ARG A 58 -5.66 -15.89 18.55
C ARG A 58 -6.74 -16.92 18.85
N VAL A 59 -7.19 -17.65 17.83
CA VAL A 59 -8.15 -18.75 17.96
C VAL A 59 -7.38 -20.06 17.85
N ASP A 60 -7.33 -20.81 18.94
CA ASP A 60 -6.80 -22.16 18.92
C ASP A 60 -7.83 -23.10 18.26
N LEU A 61 -7.44 -23.69 17.13
CA LEU A 61 -8.29 -24.63 16.40
C LEU A 61 -8.09 -26.05 16.96
N PRO A 62 -9.17 -26.84 17.12
CA PRO A 62 -9.08 -28.26 17.47
C PRO A 62 -8.27 -29.07 16.46
N GLU A 63 -7.62 -30.15 16.90
CA GLU A 63 -6.79 -31.02 16.05
C GLU A 63 -7.60 -31.69 14.93
N ASP A 64 -8.89 -31.96 15.18
CA ASP A 64 -9.83 -32.56 14.22
C ASP A 64 -10.47 -31.52 13.28
N PHE A 65 -10.21 -30.23 13.46
CA PHE A 65 -10.81 -29.18 12.65
C PHE A 65 -10.51 -29.33 11.16
N GLN A 66 -9.28 -29.72 10.80
CA GLN A 66 -8.91 -29.94 9.40
C GLN A 66 -9.73 -31.06 8.75
N VAL A 67 -10.04 -32.12 9.49
CA VAL A 67 -10.81 -33.27 8.99
C VAL A 67 -12.28 -32.90 8.81
N ASN A 68 -12.79 -32.01 9.66
CA ASN A 68 -14.18 -31.60 9.68
C ASN A 68 -14.42 -30.23 9.02
N TYR A 69 -13.42 -29.70 8.29
CA TYR A 69 -13.43 -28.33 7.77
C TYR A 69 -14.60 -28.08 6.81
N ASP A 70 -14.85 -29.00 5.89
CA ASP A 70 -15.93 -28.88 4.91
C ASP A 70 -17.30 -28.84 5.59
N LEU A 71 -17.51 -29.67 6.61
CA LEU A 71 -18.76 -29.68 7.38
C LEU A 71 -18.94 -28.40 8.20
N TRP A 72 -17.84 -27.87 8.75
CA TRP A 72 -17.86 -26.59 9.47
C TRP A 72 -18.20 -25.43 8.53
N LEU A 73 -17.64 -25.40 7.32
CA LEU A 73 -17.97 -24.38 6.31
C LEU A 73 -19.46 -24.34 5.99
N GLU A 74 -20.04 -25.51 5.67
CA GLU A 74 -21.47 -25.60 5.37
C GLU A 74 -22.35 -25.10 6.53
N ARG A 75 -22.03 -25.52 7.76
CA ARG A 75 -22.85 -25.23 8.94
C ARG A 75 -22.65 -23.83 9.50
N GLU A 76 -21.41 -23.35 9.58
CA GLU A 76 -21.10 -22.11 10.30
C GLU A 76 -20.90 -20.93 9.36
N VAL A 77 -20.47 -21.17 8.11
CA VAL A 77 -20.18 -20.10 7.15
C VAL A 77 -21.30 -19.92 6.13
N PHE A 78 -21.71 -20.99 5.46
CA PHE A 78 -22.67 -20.87 4.35
C PHE A 78 -24.13 -20.83 4.81
N SER A 79 -24.50 -21.63 5.81
CA SER A 79 -25.89 -21.71 6.27
C SER A 79 -26.29 -20.62 7.27
N ARG A 80 -25.34 -19.80 7.74
CA ARG A 80 -25.59 -18.69 8.68
C ARG A 80 -25.41 -17.35 7.96
N PRO A 81 -26.35 -16.40 8.10
CA PRO A 81 -26.13 -15.05 7.60
C PRO A 81 -25.07 -14.37 8.47
N ILE A 82 -23.86 -14.18 7.93
CA ILE A 82 -22.78 -13.48 8.63
C ILE A 82 -23.00 -11.97 8.51
N SER A 83 -23.19 -11.30 9.65
CA SER A 83 -23.26 -9.83 9.75
C SER A 83 -21.84 -9.26 9.69
N TRP A 84 -21.30 -9.13 8.47
CA TRP A 84 -19.94 -8.62 8.28
C TRP A 84 -19.74 -7.19 8.78
N GLU A 85 -20.82 -6.41 8.91
CA GLU A 85 -20.80 -5.04 9.41
C GLU A 85 -20.42 -4.95 10.90
N GLU A 86 -20.76 -5.97 11.69
CA GLU A 86 -20.42 -6.03 13.12
C GLU A 86 -18.93 -6.34 13.37
N LEU A 87 -18.21 -6.85 12.37
CA LEU A 87 -16.79 -7.19 12.48
C LEU A 87 -15.85 -5.98 12.35
N LEU A 88 -16.37 -4.81 11.99
CA LEU A 88 -15.59 -3.58 11.76
C LEU A 88 -15.77 -2.52 12.86
N GLN A 89 -16.44 -2.86 13.98
CA GLN A 89 -16.59 -2.01 15.16
C GLN A 89 -15.48 -2.25 16.18
#